data_AF-A0A2J2HA98-F1
#
_entry.id   AF-A0A2J2HA98-F1
#
_cell.length_a   1.000
_cell.length_b   1.000
_cell.length_c   1.000
_cell.angle_alpha   90.00
_cell.angle_beta   90.00
_cell.angle_gamma   90.00
#
_symmetry.space_group_name_H-M   'P 1'
#
loop_
_entity.id
_entity.type
_entity.pdbx_description
1 polymer ?
#
loop_
_entity_poly.entity_id
_entity_poly.type
_entity_poly.pdbx_seq_one_letter_code
_entity_poly.pdbx_strand_id
1 'polypeptide(L)'
;MCDELGEFVDWFYRNYSGVLGISQVYVVPLGGFVLAAIHFERGSRVSGDVPVGLTIYGLGDRVEAYCSLPISCTADGRTVRMGDLIQSRVGPSGADLPLVGDLGLEVVCLDGAVAAVERIGCSDVYSRMGQFAVACGLLNKWARVGGDIYSEFREVAGL
;
A
#
# COMPACT_ATOMS: atom_id res chain seq x y z
N MET A 1 -19.96 -4.09 1.16
CA MET A 1 -18.84 -4.11 2.14
C MET A 1 -17.61 -3.38 1.60
N CYS A 2 -17.28 -3.47 0.30
CA CYS A 2 -16.29 -2.54 -0.29
C CYS A 2 -16.85 -1.13 -0.58
N ASP A 3 -18.18 -0.96 -0.58
CA ASP A 3 -18.84 0.35 -0.79
C ASP A 3 -18.68 1.30 0.42
N GLU A 4 -18.29 0.76 1.58
CA GLU A 4 -18.07 1.47 2.85
C GLU A 4 -16.58 1.73 3.09
N LEU A 5 -15.77 1.83 2.02
CA LEU A 5 -14.31 1.96 2.16
C LEU A 5 -13.90 3.16 3.04
N GLY A 6 -14.67 4.25 3.03
CA GLY A 6 -14.44 5.37 3.94
C GLY A 6 -14.59 5.00 5.42
N GLU A 7 -15.60 4.21 5.77
CA GLU A 7 -15.80 3.72 7.14
C GLU A 7 -14.73 2.71 7.55
N PHE A 8 -14.31 1.85 6.62
CA PHE A 8 -13.17 0.95 6.84
C PHE A 8 -11.89 1.74 7.15
N VAL A 9 -11.62 2.78 6.36
CA VAL A 9 -10.43 3.61 6.50
C VAL A 9 -10.43 4.36 7.84
N ASP A 10 -11.58 4.91 8.22
CA ASP A 10 -11.76 5.55 9.53
C ASP A 10 -11.60 4.54 10.68
N TRP A 11 -12.14 3.33 10.53
CA TRP A 11 -11.95 2.24 11.48
C TRP A 11 -10.46 1.87 11.60
N PHE A 12 -9.77 1.71 10.47
CA PHE A 12 -8.36 1.35 10.43
C PHE A 12 -7.51 2.41 11.14
N TYR A 13 -7.75 3.68 10.83
CA TYR A 13 -7.10 4.79 11.50
C TYR A 13 -7.36 4.78 13.02
N ARG A 14 -8.62 4.64 13.45
CA ARG A 14 -8.97 4.66 14.88
C ARG A 14 -8.34 3.52 15.67
N ASN A 15 -8.25 2.33 15.09
CA ASN A 15 -7.77 1.15 15.80
C ASN A 15 -6.24 0.97 15.72
N TYR A 16 -5.62 1.43 14.64
CA TYR A 16 -4.20 1.13 14.37
C TYR A 16 -3.29 2.35 14.32
N SER A 17 -3.80 3.59 14.34
CA SER A 17 -2.95 4.79 14.23
C SER A 17 -1.86 4.86 15.28
N GLY A 18 -2.17 4.57 16.55
CA GLY A 18 -1.16 4.60 17.62
C GLY A 18 -0.11 3.49 17.51
N VAL A 19 -0.49 2.31 17.03
CA VAL A 19 0.41 1.15 16.91
C VAL A 19 1.30 1.26 15.68
N LEU A 20 0.72 1.67 14.55
CA LEU A 20 1.39 1.78 13.26
C LEU A 20 2.04 3.17 13.05
N GLY A 21 1.75 4.14 13.92
CA GLY A 21 2.18 5.53 13.75
C GLY A 21 1.58 6.14 12.48
N ILE A 22 0.25 6.12 12.33
CA ILE A 22 -0.46 6.75 11.21
C ILE A 22 -0.75 8.21 11.59
N SER A 23 -0.25 9.15 10.80
CA SER A 23 -0.39 10.60 11.06
C SER A 23 -1.71 11.15 10.54
N GLN A 24 -2.11 10.67 9.36
CA GLN A 24 -3.24 11.23 8.66
C GLN A 24 -3.82 10.23 7.68
N VAL A 25 -5.13 10.32 7.49
CA VAL A 25 -5.81 9.62 6.42
C VAL A 25 -6.73 10.57 5.69
N TYR A 26 -6.72 10.47 4.36
CA TYR A 26 -7.60 11.23 3.49
C TYR A 26 -8.52 10.27 2.76
N VAL A 27 -9.81 10.59 2.70
CA VAL A 27 -10.80 9.81 1.95
C VAL A 27 -11.51 10.74 1.00
N VAL A 28 -11.49 10.41 -0.30
CA VAL A 28 -12.15 11.18 -1.35
C VAL A 28 -13.10 10.26 -2.12
N PRO A 29 -14.43 10.44 -1.99
CA PRO A 29 -15.39 9.72 -2.81
C PRO A 29 -15.44 10.32 -4.23
N LEU A 30 -15.33 9.46 -5.24
CA LEU A 30 -15.32 9.82 -6.66
C LEU A 30 -16.38 9.01 -7.41
N GLY A 31 -17.65 9.40 -7.28
CA GLY A 31 -18.75 9.01 -8.18
C GLY A 31 -18.91 7.52 -8.52
N GLY A 32 -18.45 6.61 -7.63
CA GLY A 32 -18.38 5.16 -7.85
C GLY A 32 -17.13 4.50 -7.26
N PHE A 33 -16.11 5.30 -6.93
CA PHE A 33 -14.87 4.85 -6.31
C PHE A 33 -14.61 5.61 -5.01
N VAL A 34 -13.82 5.03 -4.12
CA VAL A 34 -13.29 5.73 -2.95
C VAL A 34 -11.77 5.67 -3.05
N LEU A 35 -11.12 6.83 -3.05
CA LEU A 35 -9.69 6.94 -2.93
C LEU A 35 -9.36 7.22 -1.46
N ALA A 36 -8.58 6.34 -0.85
CA ALA A 36 -8.04 6.60 0.48
C ALA A 36 -6.53 6.73 0.44
N ALA A 37 -5.96 7.73 1.11
CA ALA A 37 -4.52 7.93 1.24
C ALA A 37 -4.12 7.87 2.72
N ILE A 38 -3.28 6.89 3.10
CA ILE A 38 -2.81 6.70 4.48
C ILE A 38 -1.37 7.18 4.60
N HIS A 39 -1.12 8.13 5.50
CA HIS A 39 0.17 8.73 5.75
C HIS A 39 0.70 8.33 7.12
N PHE A 40 1.98 7.95 7.19
CA PHE A 40 2.65 7.60 8.46
C PHE A 40 3.29 8.83 9.12
N GLU A 41 3.41 8.81 10.44
CA GLU A 41 4.15 9.79 11.24
C GLU A 41 5.65 9.62 11.06
N ARG A 42 6.36 10.74 11.21
CA ARG A 42 7.79 10.70 11.49
C ARG A 42 7.98 10.02 12.86
N GLY A 43 8.72 8.93 12.89
CA GLY A 43 8.95 8.09 14.06
C GLY A 43 8.16 6.78 14.04
N SER A 44 7.31 6.56 13.04
CA SER A 44 6.61 5.29 12.87
C SER A 44 7.61 4.13 12.84
N ARG A 45 7.34 3.09 13.62
CA ARG A 45 8.12 1.84 13.61
C ARG A 45 8.02 1.12 12.27
N VAL A 46 6.96 1.38 11.51
CA VAL A 46 6.69 0.78 10.20
C VAL A 46 7.51 1.46 9.12
N SER A 47 7.56 2.80 9.12
CA SER A 47 8.26 3.55 8.06
C SER A 47 9.67 4.00 8.43
N GLY A 48 10.07 3.90 9.70
CA GLY A 48 11.41 4.28 10.16
C GLY A 48 11.76 5.72 9.81
N ASP A 49 10.89 6.67 10.18
CA ASP A 49 11.00 8.11 9.87
C ASP A 49 10.86 8.49 8.37
N VAL A 50 10.68 7.50 7.48
CA VAL A 50 10.45 7.77 6.06
C VAL A 50 8.99 8.16 5.83
N PRO A 51 8.70 9.25 5.09
CA PRO A 51 7.34 9.54 4.64
C PRO A 51 6.87 8.48 3.64
N VAL A 52 5.73 7.85 3.93
CA VAL A 52 5.12 6.83 3.08
C VAL A 52 3.64 7.11 2.96
N GLY A 53 3.14 7.01 1.72
CA GLY A 53 1.73 7.13 1.39
C GLY A 53 1.25 5.85 0.74
N LEU A 54 0.15 5.29 1.24
CA LEU A 54 -0.57 4.20 0.61
C LEU A 54 -1.86 4.73 -0.03
N THR A 55 -2.14 4.35 -1.27
CA THR A 55 -3.44 4.68 -1.91
C THR A 55 -4.32 3.45 -2.03
N ILE A 56 -5.61 3.55 -1.70
CA ILE A 56 -6.58 2.46 -1.70
C ILE A 56 -7.78 2.84 -2.56
N TYR A 57 -8.23 1.91 -3.40
CA TYR A 57 -9.33 2.07 -4.34
C TYR A 57 -10.37 0.95 -4.19
N GLY A 58 -11.65 1.31 -4.06
CA GLY A 58 -12.76 0.36 -4.12
C GLY A 58 -13.29 0.16 -5.55
N LEU A 59 -13.45 -1.08 -6.00
CA LEU A 59 -13.98 -1.45 -7.33
C LEU A 59 -15.36 -2.15 -7.24
N GLY A 60 -16.04 -2.04 -6.10
CA GLY A 60 -17.35 -2.66 -5.83
C GLY A 60 -17.24 -4.09 -5.29
N ASP A 61 -16.61 -5.00 -6.01
CA ASP A 61 -16.43 -6.41 -5.61
C ASP A 61 -15.07 -6.69 -4.92
N ARG A 62 -14.13 -5.76 -5.04
CA ARG A 62 -12.79 -5.85 -4.45
C ARG A 62 -12.21 -4.48 -4.14
N VAL A 63 -11.14 -4.49 -3.35
CA VAL A 63 -10.29 -3.33 -3.08
C VAL A 63 -8.93 -3.54 -3.73
N GLU A 64 -8.40 -2.51 -4.38
CA GLU A 64 -7.02 -2.49 -4.86
C GLU A 64 -6.24 -1.42 -4.10
N ALA A 65 -5.08 -1.80 -3.57
CA ALA A 65 -4.21 -0.89 -2.85
C ALA A 65 -2.84 -0.80 -3.53
N TYR A 66 -2.29 0.42 -3.55
CA TYR A 66 -1.09 0.79 -4.27
C TYR A 66 -0.11 1.50 -3.34
N CYS A 67 1.10 0.98 -3.26
CA CYS A 67 2.20 1.55 -2.51
C CYS A 67 3.35 1.87 -3.46
N SER A 68 3.59 3.15 -3.74
CA SER A 68 4.76 3.55 -4.51
C SER A 68 6.02 3.45 -3.65
N LEU A 69 7.06 2.85 -4.21
CA LEU A 69 8.37 2.67 -3.60
C LEU A 69 9.37 3.58 -4.32
N PRO A 70 10.35 4.17 -3.61
CA PRO A 70 11.36 5.06 -4.17
C PRO A 70 12.47 4.29 -4.89
N ILE A 71 12.09 3.25 -5.64
CA ILE A 71 12.97 2.38 -6.39
C ILE A 71 12.74 2.70 -7.86
N SER A 72 13.79 3.08 -8.56
CA SER A 72 13.70 3.34 -9.99
C SER A 72 13.32 2.06 -10.72
N CYS A 73 12.32 2.16 -11.58
CA CYS A 73 11.91 1.09 -12.45
C CYS A 73 12.28 1.43 -13.89
N THR A 74 13.03 0.53 -14.53
CA THR A 74 13.23 0.54 -15.98
C THR A 74 12.13 -0.25 -16.65
N ALA A 75 10.91 0.30 -16.73
CA ALA A 75 10.00 -0.10 -17.80
C ALA A 75 10.57 0.40 -19.14
N ASP A 76 10.14 -0.18 -20.26
CA ASP A 76 10.51 0.19 -21.64
C ASP A 76 10.10 1.63 -22.04
N GLY A 77 10.39 2.64 -21.22
CA GLY A 77 10.10 4.06 -21.44
C GLY A 77 8.63 4.47 -21.26
N ARG A 78 7.75 3.56 -20.83
CA ARG A 78 6.32 3.89 -20.61
C ARG A 78 6.08 4.35 -19.17
N THR A 79 5.83 5.65 -19.00
CA THR A 79 5.17 6.18 -17.80
C THR A 79 3.77 5.58 -17.69
N VAL A 80 3.53 4.76 -16.68
CA VAL A 80 2.18 4.29 -16.33
C VAL A 80 1.49 5.34 -15.47
N ARG A 81 0.31 5.79 -15.91
CA ARG A 81 -0.51 6.75 -15.16
C ARG A 81 -1.49 6.01 -14.26
N MET A 82 -1.90 6.65 -13.17
CA MET A 82 -2.90 6.08 -12.25
C MET A 82 -4.20 5.65 -12.97
N GLY A 83 -4.64 6.40 -13.99
CA GLY A 83 -5.81 6.04 -14.79
C GLY A 83 -5.65 4.74 -15.58
N ASP A 84 -4.43 4.36 -15.96
CA ASP A 84 -4.15 3.11 -16.68
C ASP A 84 -4.24 1.89 -15.75
N LEU A 85 -3.90 2.07 -14.47
CA LEU A 85 -4.06 1.04 -13.43
C LEU A 85 -5.53 0.79 -13.10
N ILE A 86 -6.30 1.86 -12.89
CA ILE A 86 -7.74 1.78 -12.61
C ILE A 86 -8.47 1.07 -13.76
N GLN A 87 -8.00 1.25 -15.00
CA GLN A 87 -8.57 0.60 -16.18
C GLN A 87 -7.97 -0.79 -16.46
N SER A 88 -7.16 -1.32 -15.54
CA SER A 88 -6.47 -2.62 -15.61
C SER A 88 -5.66 -2.81 -16.91
N ARG A 89 -5.09 -1.73 -17.46
CA ARG A 89 -4.35 -1.74 -18.73
C ARG A 89 -2.87 -2.06 -18.58
N VAL A 90 -2.43 -2.34 -17.36
CA VAL A 90 -1.03 -2.49 -16.97
C VAL A 90 -0.84 -3.86 -16.35
N GLY A 91 0.14 -4.62 -16.84
CA GLY A 91 0.51 -5.92 -16.28
C GLY A 91 1.60 -5.82 -15.21
N PRO A 92 1.73 -6.84 -14.35
CA PRO A 92 2.80 -6.90 -13.34
C PRO A 92 4.20 -6.95 -13.97
N SER A 93 5.14 -6.27 -13.34
CA SER A 93 6.57 -6.29 -13.62
C SER A 93 7.32 -6.97 -12.47
N GLY A 94 8.23 -7.89 -12.76
CA GLY A 94 9.04 -8.54 -11.73
C GLY A 94 10.13 -7.62 -11.20
N ALA A 95 9.94 -7.04 -10.03
CA ALA A 95 11.03 -6.48 -9.23
C ALA A 95 11.31 -7.43 -8.05
N ASP A 96 12.59 -7.75 -7.81
CA ASP A 96 13.00 -8.58 -6.68
C ASP A 96 12.96 -7.75 -5.39
N LEU A 97 11.78 -7.71 -4.78
CA LEU A 97 11.49 -6.99 -3.54
C LEU A 97 11.31 -7.98 -2.40
N PRO A 98 11.86 -7.69 -1.19
CA PRO A 98 11.61 -8.53 -0.02
C PRO A 98 10.10 -8.60 0.28
N LEU A 99 9.64 -9.67 0.93
CA LEU A 99 8.24 -9.92 1.29
C LEU A 99 7.22 -10.01 0.14
N VAL A 100 7.51 -9.53 -1.08
CA VAL A 100 6.53 -9.51 -2.18
C VAL A 100 6.08 -10.92 -2.54
N GLY A 101 7.02 -11.85 -2.72
CA GLY A 101 6.69 -13.24 -3.01
C GLY A 101 5.96 -13.94 -1.86
N ASP A 102 6.37 -13.67 -0.62
CA ASP A 102 5.80 -14.33 0.57
C ASP A 102 4.39 -13.84 0.90
N LEU A 103 4.10 -12.57 0.62
CA LEU A 103 2.78 -11.96 0.84
C LEU A 103 1.87 -12.06 -0.38
N GLY A 104 2.37 -12.56 -1.51
CA GLY A 104 1.62 -12.67 -2.76
C GLY A 104 1.31 -11.32 -3.40
N LEU A 105 2.15 -10.31 -3.16
CA LEU A 105 1.97 -8.97 -3.73
C LEU A 105 2.31 -8.97 -5.21
N GLU A 106 1.55 -8.18 -5.98
CA GLU A 106 1.94 -7.84 -7.33
C GLU A 106 2.85 -6.61 -7.30
N VAL A 107 3.71 -6.48 -8.31
CA VAL A 107 4.57 -5.30 -8.47
C VAL A 107 4.37 -4.74 -9.86
N VAL A 108 4.22 -3.43 -9.97
CA VAL A 108 4.06 -2.71 -11.24
C VAL A 108 5.01 -1.53 -11.31
N CYS A 109 5.34 -1.10 -12.51
CA CYS A 109 6.14 0.08 -12.76
C CYS A 109 5.24 1.30 -12.97
N LEU A 110 5.33 2.32 -12.11
CA LEU A 110 4.57 3.57 -12.19
C LEU A 110 5.50 4.77 -12.34
N ASP A 111 5.42 5.46 -13.47
CA ASP A 111 6.15 6.71 -13.72
C ASP A 111 7.64 6.69 -13.28
N GLY A 112 8.35 5.62 -13.63
CA GLY A 112 9.76 5.44 -13.27
C GLY A 112 10.02 4.99 -11.83
N ALA A 113 8.97 4.71 -11.05
CA ALA A 113 9.02 4.12 -9.72
C ALA A 113 8.40 2.72 -9.69
N VAL A 114 8.81 1.87 -8.76
CA VAL A 114 8.16 0.58 -8.50
C VAL A 114 6.97 0.80 -7.58
N ALA A 115 5.85 0.13 -7.81
CA ALA A 115 4.73 0.09 -6.88
C ALA A 115 4.34 -1.34 -6.53
N ALA A 116 4.20 -1.62 -5.24
CA ALA A 116 3.55 -2.85 -4.78
C ALA A 116 2.03 -2.68 -4.86
N VAL A 117 1.35 -3.73 -5.29
CA VAL A 117 -0.09 -3.79 -5.51
C VAL A 117 -0.66 -4.98 -4.78
N GLU A 118 -1.78 -4.76 -4.10
CA GLU A 118 -2.54 -5.81 -3.44
C GLU A 118 -4.00 -5.73 -3.87
N ARG A 119 -4.59 -6.89 -4.19
CA ARG A 119 -6.01 -7.01 -4.52
C ARG A 119 -6.71 -7.83 -3.43
N ILE A 120 -7.64 -7.19 -2.75
CA ILE A 120 -8.29 -7.74 -1.56
C ILE A 120 -9.77 -7.90 -1.82
N GLY A 121 -10.29 -9.12 -1.66
CA GLY A 121 -11.73 -9.37 -1.68
C GLY A 121 -12.39 -8.68 -0.48
N CYS A 122 -13.64 -8.24 -0.63
CA CYS A 122 -14.33 -7.47 0.42
C CYS A 122 -14.40 -8.18 1.78
N SER A 123 -14.37 -9.51 1.80
CA SER A 123 -14.37 -10.35 3.02
C SER A 123 -13.10 -10.21 3.86
N ASP A 124 -11.97 -9.87 3.25
CA ASP A 124 -10.64 -9.96 3.84
C ASP A 124 -9.96 -8.58 4.00
N VAL A 125 -10.69 -7.50 3.71
CA VAL A 125 -10.17 -6.12 3.72
C VAL A 125 -9.58 -5.75 5.08
N TYR A 126 -10.27 -6.09 6.17
CA TYR A 126 -9.85 -5.73 7.52
C TYR A 126 -8.49 -6.34 7.92
N SER A 127 -8.22 -7.57 7.51
CA SER A 127 -7.00 -8.29 7.87
C SER A 127 -5.86 -8.00 6.88
N ARG A 128 -6.14 -8.11 5.57
CA ARG A 128 -5.11 -7.99 4.54
C ARG A 128 -4.67 -6.56 4.30
N MET A 129 -5.53 -5.56 4.49
CA MET A 129 -5.13 -4.17 4.30
C MET A 129 -4.14 -3.71 5.37
N GLY A 130 -4.30 -4.17 6.62
CA GLY A 130 -3.36 -3.88 7.69
C GLY A 130 -1.97 -4.45 7.38
N GLN A 131 -1.92 -5.72 6.96
CA GLN A 131 -0.68 -6.36 6.52
C GLN A 131 -0.03 -5.63 5.35
N PHE A 132 -0.84 -5.19 4.37
CA PHE A 132 -0.34 -4.45 3.23
C PHE A 132 0.20 -3.05 3.61
N ALA A 133 -0.48 -2.34 4.51
CA ALA A 133 -0.01 -1.05 5.03
C ALA A 133 1.33 -1.19 5.77
N VAL A 134 1.48 -2.24 6.58
CA VAL A 134 2.74 -2.56 7.28
C VAL A 134 3.85 -2.90 6.28
N ALA A 135 3.58 -3.80 5.33
CA ALA A 135 4.54 -4.17 4.30
C ALA A 135 4.98 -2.94 3.49
N CYS A 136 4.04 -2.08 3.10
CA CYS A 136 4.31 -0.86 2.34
C CYS A 136 5.27 0.09 3.07
N GLY A 137 5.04 0.35 4.36
CA GLY A 137 5.91 1.22 5.15
C GLY A 137 7.32 0.64 5.27
N LEU A 138 7.44 -0.66 5.53
CA LEU A 138 8.73 -1.33 5.69
C LEU A 138 9.50 -1.44 4.36
N LEU A 139 8.81 -1.68 3.25
CA LEU A 139 9.41 -1.68 1.91
C LEU A 139 9.94 -0.30 1.52
N ASN A 140 9.18 0.75 1.83
CA ASN A 140 9.64 2.12 1.64
C ASN A 140 10.86 2.46 2.50
N LYS A 141 10.84 2.07 3.78
CA LYS A 141 11.98 2.23 4.69
C LYS A 141 13.22 1.55 4.12
N TRP A 142 13.10 0.26 3.79
CA TRP A 142 14.20 -0.52 3.24
C TRP A 142 14.76 0.07 1.95
N ALA A 143 13.90 0.49 1.03
CA ALA A 143 14.32 1.09 -0.23
C ALA A 143 15.17 2.36 -0.04
N ARG A 144 15.01 3.07 1.08
CA ARG A 144 15.75 4.31 1.37
C ARG A 144 16.95 4.12 2.28
N VAL A 145 16.80 3.31 3.32
CA VAL A 145 17.77 3.23 4.42
C VAL A 145 18.16 1.79 4.79
N GLY A 146 17.61 0.77 4.13
CA GLY A 146 17.85 -0.64 4.42
C GLY A 146 17.12 -1.15 5.67
N GLY A 147 17.52 -2.34 6.15
CA GLY A 147 16.94 -2.99 7.33
C GLY A 147 16.57 -4.46 7.10
N ASP A 148 16.28 -5.18 8.19
CA ASP A 148 15.76 -6.54 8.14
C ASP A 148 14.23 -6.51 8.12
N ILE A 149 13.67 -6.37 6.91
CA ILE A 149 12.21 -6.23 6.73
C ILE A 149 11.47 -7.47 7.25
N TYR A 150 12.04 -8.67 7.16
CA TYR A 150 11.35 -9.89 7.58
C TYR A 150 11.14 -9.93 9.09
N SER A 151 12.19 -9.61 9.87
CA SER A 151 12.07 -9.53 11.32
C SER A 151 11.12 -8.40 11.74
N GLU A 152 11.28 -7.22 11.14
CA GLU A 152 10.46 -6.04 11.46
C GLU A 152 8.98 -6.26 11.10
N PHE A 153 8.69 -6.91 9.97
CA PHE A 153 7.33 -7.26 9.58
C PHE A 153 6.69 -8.23 10.57
N ARG A 154 7.41 -9.26 11.02
CA ARG A 154 6.89 -10.21 12.02
C ARG A 154 6.64 -9.55 13.38
N GLU A 155 7.51 -8.63 13.78
CA GLU A 155 7.35 -7.88 15.03
C GLU A 155 6.10 -6.99 15.00
N VAL A 156 5.85 -6.31 13.88
CA VAL A 156 4.72 -5.38 13.74
C VAL A 156 3.41 -6.08 13.38
N ALA A 157 3.43 -7.08 12.50
CA ALA A 157 2.24 -7.82 12.05
C ALA A 157 1.79 -8.91 13.02
N GLY A 158 2.62 -9.25 14.02
CA GLY A 158 2.27 -10.12 15.15
C GLY A 158 1.61 -9.41 16.33
N LEU A 159 1.40 -8.09 16.23
CA LEU A 159 0.61 -7.25 17.16
C LEU A 159 -0.86 -7.21 16.74
#